data_AF-A0A960I7A9-F1
#
_entry.id   AF-A0A960I7A9-F1
#
_cell.length_a   1.000
_cell.length_b   1.000
_cell.length_c   1.000
_cell.angle_alpha   90.00
_cell.angle_beta   90.00
_cell.angle_gamma   90.00
#
_symmetry.space_group_name_H-M   'P 1'
#
loop_
_entity.id
_entity.type
_entity.pdbx_description
1 polymer ?
#
loop_
_entity_poly.entity_id
_entity_poly.type
_entity_poly.pdbx_seq_one_letter_code
_entity_poly.pdbx_strand_id
1 'polypeptide(L)'
;MSGADDRTARRPTDAADAAVAVGAETLVDVLAELATHGFAGSFTAREPGDGAPTGSAQVSCGSCATAFPAAEFQVEYERRLEGASDAADLMFVAAGRCPGCGEGGSLTLTYGPNASIADAAVLEALDVHRASAAPLQD
;
A
#
# COMPACT_ATOMS: atom_id res chain seq x y z
N MET A 1 56.59 -2.94 -35.19
CA MET A 1 56.00 -1.79 -35.91
C MET A 1 54.52 -2.09 -36.07
N SER A 2 53.67 -1.22 -35.51
CA SER A 2 52.24 -0.96 -35.80
C SER A 2 51.29 -2.18 -35.91
N GLY A 3 50.23 -2.32 -35.12
CA GLY A 3 49.34 -1.31 -34.55
C GLY A 3 48.04 -1.26 -35.34
N ALA A 4 46.93 -1.66 -34.72
CA ALA A 4 45.57 -1.13 -34.92
C ALA A 4 44.59 -1.90 -34.01
N ASP A 5 44.40 -1.35 -32.82
CA ASP A 5 43.42 -1.72 -31.82
C ASP A 5 41.96 -1.65 -32.32
N ASP A 6 41.24 -2.68 -31.91
CA ASP A 6 39.81 -2.86 -31.85
C ASP A 6 39.11 -1.66 -31.15
N ARG A 7 38.28 -0.93 -31.89
CA ARG A 7 37.40 0.12 -31.35
C ARG A 7 35.94 -0.14 -31.70
N THR A 8 35.40 -1.23 -31.17
CA THR A 8 33.94 -1.35 -30.99
C THR A 8 33.62 -1.55 -29.51
N ALA A 9 33.99 -0.56 -28.70
CA ALA A 9 33.58 -0.50 -27.30
C ALA A 9 32.06 -0.32 -27.23
N ARG A 10 31.35 -1.37 -26.80
CA ARG A 10 29.98 -1.28 -26.29
C ARG A 10 29.92 -0.15 -25.26
N ARG A 11 28.97 0.75 -25.44
CA ARG A 11 28.63 1.78 -24.46
C ARG A 11 28.22 1.07 -23.16
N PRO A 12 28.89 1.29 -22.02
CA PRO A 12 28.35 0.85 -20.74
C PRO A 12 27.05 1.62 -20.52
N THR A 13 25.92 0.93 -20.51
CA THR A 13 24.68 1.46 -19.94
C THR A 13 24.94 1.64 -18.46
N ASP A 14 25.03 2.92 -18.07
CA ASP A 14 25.17 3.36 -16.70
C ASP A 14 24.08 2.71 -15.83
N ALA A 15 24.52 2.33 -14.64
CA ALA A 15 23.81 1.62 -13.59
C ALA A 15 22.41 2.21 -13.32
N ALA A 16 21.38 1.52 -13.82
CA ALA A 16 20.07 1.50 -13.18
C ALA A 16 20.04 0.31 -12.20
N ASP A 17 21.01 0.28 -11.28
CA ASP A 17 20.95 -0.56 -10.10
C ASP A 17 20.18 0.24 -9.06
N ALA A 18 18.85 0.21 -9.18
CA ALA A 18 17.96 0.54 -8.08
C ALA A 18 18.19 -0.57 -7.03
N ALA A 19 19.22 -0.38 -6.22
CA ALA A 19 19.51 -1.25 -5.10
C ALA A 19 18.41 -1.04 -4.06
N VAL A 20 17.28 -1.74 -4.26
CA VAL A 20 16.38 -2.10 -3.18
C VAL A 20 17.30 -2.69 -2.10
N ALA A 21 17.33 -2.08 -0.92
CA ALA A 21 18.13 -2.61 0.17
C ALA A 21 17.76 -4.09 0.33
N VAL A 22 18.76 -4.97 0.21
CA VAL A 22 18.55 -6.43 0.33
C VAL A 22 17.98 -6.68 1.72
N GLY A 23 16.67 -6.95 1.81
CA GLY A 23 15.91 -7.12 3.06
C GLY A 23 14.79 -6.10 3.32
N ALA A 24 14.59 -5.09 2.46
CA ALA A 24 13.42 -4.22 2.54
C ALA A 24 12.19 -4.93 1.95
N GLU A 25 11.17 -5.13 2.78
CA GLU A 25 9.87 -5.66 2.36
C GLU A 25 9.19 -4.66 1.41
N THR A 26 8.77 -5.10 0.22
CA THR A 26 8.13 -4.21 -0.76
C THR A 26 6.61 -4.25 -0.62
N LEU A 27 5.92 -3.19 -1.09
CA LEU A 27 4.46 -3.18 -1.15
C LEU A 27 3.91 -4.39 -1.93
N VAL A 28 4.57 -4.78 -3.02
CA VAL A 28 4.14 -5.92 -3.84
C VAL A 28 4.24 -7.23 -3.05
N ASP A 29 5.30 -7.41 -2.25
CA ASP A 29 5.46 -8.61 -1.42
C ASP A 29 4.37 -8.70 -0.35
N VAL A 30 4.09 -7.59 0.35
CA VAL A 30 3.01 -7.53 1.36
C VAL A 30 1.65 -7.84 0.73
N LEU A 31 1.34 -7.25 -0.43
CA LEU A 31 0.07 -7.51 -1.12
C LEU A 31 -0.04 -8.97 -1.58
N ALA A 32 1.07 -9.57 -2.03
CA ALA A 32 1.10 -10.98 -2.40
C ALA A 32 0.89 -11.89 -1.18
N GLU A 33 1.54 -11.61 -0.04
CA GLU A 33 1.31 -12.31 1.23
C GLU A 33 -0.17 -12.22 1.63
N LEU A 34 -0.73 -11.01 1.72
CA LEU A 34 -2.13 -10.79 2.04
C LEU A 34 -3.09 -11.56 1.12
N ALA A 35 -2.81 -11.61 -0.19
CA ALA A 35 -3.60 -12.37 -1.14
C ALA A 35 -3.60 -13.88 -0.83
N THR A 36 -2.46 -14.45 -0.44
CA THR A 36 -2.40 -15.87 -0.03
C THR A 36 -3.21 -16.17 1.23
N HIS A 37 -3.43 -15.17 2.09
CA HIS A 37 -4.29 -15.26 3.28
C HIS A 37 -5.75 -14.84 3.05
N GLY A 38 -6.17 -14.67 1.78
CA GLY A 38 -7.56 -14.41 1.42
C GLY A 38 -7.95 -12.93 1.38
N PHE A 39 -6.96 -12.02 1.31
CA PHE A 39 -7.17 -10.58 1.15
C PHE A 39 -6.71 -10.08 -0.22
N ALA A 40 -7.15 -10.74 -1.30
CA ALA A 40 -6.74 -10.44 -2.68
C ALA A 40 -7.49 -9.25 -3.32
N GLY A 41 -8.61 -8.82 -2.72
CA GLY A 41 -9.34 -7.65 -3.16
C GLY A 41 -8.63 -6.33 -2.83
N SER A 42 -9.18 -5.23 -3.32
CA SER A 42 -8.66 -3.89 -3.04
C SER A 42 -9.74 -2.97 -2.46
N PHE A 43 -9.28 -2.06 -1.61
CA PHE A 43 -10.04 -0.95 -1.08
C PHE A 43 -9.37 0.36 -1.44
N THR A 44 -10.16 1.44 -1.52
CA THR A 44 -9.63 2.78 -1.83
C THR A 44 -10.20 3.79 -0.84
N ALA A 45 -9.33 4.65 -0.31
CA ALA A 45 -9.73 5.81 0.48
C ALA A 45 -10.54 6.79 -0.40
N ARG A 46 -11.59 7.35 0.18
CA ARG A 46 -12.49 8.29 -0.50
C ARG A 46 -12.67 9.50 0.38
N GLU A 47 -12.59 10.67 -0.25
CA GLU A 47 -13.08 11.90 0.37
C GLU A 47 -14.59 11.77 0.68
N PRO A 48 -15.10 12.49 1.68
CA PRO A 48 -16.53 12.51 1.95
C PRO A 48 -17.30 12.97 0.70
N GLY A 49 -18.27 12.17 0.25
CA GLY A 49 -19.14 12.57 -0.85
C GLY A 49 -20.11 13.69 -0.46
N ASP A 50 -20.70 14.34 -1.46
CA ASP A 50 -21.72 15.37 -1.25
C ASP A 50 -22.88 14.84 -0.40
N GLY A 51 -23.12 15.47 0.76
CA GLY A 51 -24.18 15.09 1.70
C GLY A 51 -23.78 14.07 2.77
N ALA A 52 -22.54 13.54 2.74
CA ALA A 52 -21.97 12.87 3.90
C ALA A 52 -21.73 13.89 5.03
N PRO A 53 -21.89 13.52 6.32
CA PRO A 53 -21.54 14.42 7.40
C PRO A 53 -20.08 14.86 7.21
N THR A 54 -19.86 16.18 7.25
CA THR A 54 -18.56 16.80 6.99
C THR A 54 -17.49 16.13 7.87
N GLY A 55 -16.45 15.56 7.25
CA GLY A 55 -15.37 14.86 7.96
C GLY A 55 -15.54 13.34 8.11
N SER A 56 -16.54 12.71 7.47
CA SER A 56 -16.63 11.24 7.45
C SER A 56 -15.77 10.65 6.33
N ALA A 57 -14.54 10.26 6.68
CA ALA A 57 -13.66 9.51 5.79
C ALA A 57 -14.32 8.20 5.36
N GLN A 58 -14.22 7.84 4.08
CA GLN A 58 -14.87 6.66 3.52
C GLN A 58 -13.86 5.71 2.89
N VAL A 59 -14.22 4.43 2.89
CA VAL A 59 -13.52 3.37 2.17
C VAL A 59 -14.47 2.79 1.14
N SER A 60 -14.00 2.58 -0.08
CA SER A 60 -14.78 1.93 -1.15
C SER A 60 -14.16 0.60 -1.53
N CYS A 61 -14.99 -0.43 -1.63
CA CYS A 61 -14.58 -1.76 -2.09
C CYS A 61 -14.45 -1.78 -3.62
N GLY A 62 -13.32 -2.27 -4.13
CA GLY A 62 -13.09 -2.43 -5.57
C GLY A 62 -13.94 -3.54 -6.22
N SER A 63 -14.48 -4.48 -5.43
CA SER A 63 -15.27 -5.61 -5.93
C SER A 63 -16.76 -5.25 -6.12
N CYS A 64 -17.43 -4.76 -5.07
CA CYS A 64 -18.86 -4.47 -5.09
C CYS A 64 -19.21 -2.98 -5.16
N ALA A 65 -18.21 -2.08 -5.19
CA ALA A 65 -18.36 -0.63 -5.15
C ALA A 65 -19.05 -0.04 -3.90
N THR A 66 -19.41 -0.87 -2.90
CA THR A 66 -19.93 -0.38 -1.62
C THR A 66 -18.92 0.59 -0.99
N ALA A 67 -19.40 1.78 -0.64
CA ALA A 67 -18.69 2.74 0.18
C ALA A 67 -19.26 2.70 1.59
N PHE A 68 -18.39 2.76 2.59
CA PHE A 68 -18.76 2.70 4.00
C PHE A 68 -17.80 3.58 4.84
N PRO A 69 -18.20 4.00 6.04
CA PRO A 69 -17.35 4.80 6.91
C PRO A 69 -16.03 4.07 7.22
N ALA A 70 -14.91 4.79 7.22
CA ALA A 70 -13.60 4.22 7.54
C ALA A 70 -13.56 3.57 8.93
N ALA A 71 -14.29 4.14 9.91
CA ALA A 71 -14.42 3.58 11.26
C ALA A 71 -15.14 2.20 11.31
N GLU A 72 -15.83 1.79 10.24
CA GLU A 72 -16.42 0.45 10.13
C GLU A 72 -15.45 -0.56 9.50
N PHE A 73 -14.30 -0.12 8.98
CA PHE A 73 -13.28 -1.01 8.44
C PHE A 73 -12.57 -1.73 9.57
N GLN A 74 -12.86 -3.03 9.72
CA GLN A 74 -12.19 -3.87 10.71
C GLN A 74 -10.82 -4.29 10.18
N VAL A 75 -9.77 -3.72 10.76
CA VAL A 75 -8.39 -4.07 10.42
C VAL A 75 -8.02 -5.40 11.07
N GLU A 76 -7.76 -6.42 10.25
CA GLU A 76 -7.31 -7.74 10.67
C GLU A 76 -5.76 -7.81 10.70
N TYR A 77 -5.12 -7.17 9.72
CA TYR A 77 -3.66 -7.10 9.58
C TYR A 77 -3.22 -5.71 9.19
N GLU A 78 -2.03 -5.30 9.65
CA GLU A 78 -1.43 -4.04 9.26
C GLU A 78 0.08 -4.13 9.05
N ARG A 79 0.59 -3.32 8.12
CA ARG A 79 2.01 -3.11 7.89
C ARG A 79 2.30 -1.64 7.64
N ARG A 80 3.45 -1.19 8.13
CA ARG A 80 4.02 0.10 7.77
C ARG A 80 5.23 -0.15 6.89
N LEU A 81 5.26 0.52 5.75
CA LEU A 81 6.29 0.40 4.75
C LEU A 81 6.86 1.80 4.46
N GLU A 82 8.13 1.81 4.11
CA GLU A 82 8.83 3.00 3.60
C GLU A 82 9.20 2.72 2.14
N GLY A 83 9.16 3.73 1.28
CA GLY A 83 9.52 3.58 -0.11
C GLY A 83 10.96 3.10 -0.26
N ALA A 84 11.16 2.08 -1.09
CA ALA A 84 12.50 1.55 -1.37
C ALA A 84 13.45 2.59 -1.99
N SER A 85 12.90 3.65 -2.58
CA SER A 85 13.65 4.75 -3.22
C SER A 85 13.75 6.00 -2.33
N ASP A 86 12.68 6.36 -1.62
CA ASP A 86 12.63 7.51 -0.71
C ASP A 86 11.98 7.08 0.62
N ALA A 87 12.71 7.22 1.72
CA ALA A 87 12.20 6.89 3.06
C ALA A 87 11.08 7.85 3.52
N ALA A 88 10.89 8.98 2.86
CA ALA A 88 9.75 9.87 3.08
C ALA A 88 8.44 9.33 2.45
N ASP A 89 8.51 8.30 1.60
CA ASP A 89 7.33 7.63 1.05
C ASP A 89 6.79 6.61 2.05
N LEU A 90 6.06 7.11 3.03
CA LEU A 90 5.50 6.29 4.10
C LEU A 90 4.12 5.75 3.71
N MET A 91 3.94 4.44 3.83
CA MET A 91 2.71 3.72 3.48
C MET A 91 2.24 2.87 4.65
N PHE A 92 0.94 2.91 4.90
CA PHE A 92 0.24 2.03 5.81
C PHE A 92 -0.64 1.09 4.99
N VAL A 93 -0.40 -0.21 5.09
CA VAL A 93 -1.21 -1.24 4.44
C VAL A 93 -2.05 -1.92 5.51
N ALA A 94 -3.37 -1.87 5.36
CA ALA A 94 -4.32 -2.57 6.21
C ALA A 94 -5.04 -3.65 5.40
N ALA A 95 -5.37 -4.77 6.02
CA ALA A 95 -6.21 -5.80 5.44
C ALA A 95 -7.49 -5.98 6.27
N GLY A 96 -8.59 -6.26 5.60
CA GLY A 96 -9.89 -6.45 6.22
C GLY A 96 -10.93 -6.93 5.22
N ARG A 97 -12.19 -6.98 5.65
CA ARG A 97 -13.31 -7.48 4.84
C ARG A 97 -14.33 -6.40 4.55
N CYS A 98 -14.89 -6.45 3.34
CA CYS A 98 -15.97 -5.55 2.96
C CYS A 98 -17.24 -5.90 3.76
N PRO A 99 -17.89 -4.95 4.46
CA PRO A 99 -19.15 -5.20 5.15
C PRO A 99 -20.32 -5.47 4.18
N GLY A 100 -20.21 -5.03 2.92
CA GLY A 100 -21.24 -5.23 1.90
C GLY A 100 -21.23 -6.61 1.25
N CYS A 101 -20.06 -7.13 0.87
CA CYS A 101 -19.95 -8.40 0.13
C CYS A 101 -19.09 -9.48 0.82
N GLY A 102 -18.41 -9.16 1.92
CA GLY A 102 -17.53 -10.09 2.64
C GLY A 102 -16.16 -10.33 1.99
N GLU A 103 -15.90 -9.76 0.81
CA GLU A 103 -14.61 -9.87 0.11
C GLU A 103 -13.47 -9.39 1.01
N GLY A 104 -12.42 -10.20 1.14
CA GLY A 104 -11.19 -9.82 1.82
C GLY A 104 -10.30 -9.02 0.87
N GLY A 105 -9.74 -7.92 1.35
CA GLY A 105 -8.84 -7.09 0.56
C GLY A 105 -7.92 -6.22 1.38
N SER A 106 -7.06 -5.51 0.66
CA SER A 106 -6.10 -4.57 1.24
C SER A 106 -6.46 -3.11 0.94
N LEU A 107 -6.20 -2.23 1.90
CA LEU A 107 -6.26 -0.78 1.82
C LEU A 107 -4.85 -0.22 2.01
N THR A 108 -4.31 0.45 1.00
CA THR A 108 -3.01 1.12 1.09
C THR A 108 -3.23 2.63 1.24
N LEU A 109 -2.67 3.21 2.29
CA LEU A 109 -2.79 4.62 2.64
C LEU A 109 -1.41 5.25 2.72
N THR A 110 -1.21 6.42 2.12
CA THR A 110 -0.01 7.21 2.36
C THR A 110 -0.14 7.98 3.68
N TYR A 111 0.96 8.14 4.42
CA TYR A 111 0.97 8.97 5.63
C TYR A 111 2.21 9.88 5.71
N GLY A 112 2.16 10.89 6.58
CA GLY A 112 3.23 11.89 6.70
C GLY A 112 3.11 13.04 5.68
N PRO A 113 4.21 13.70 5.31
CA PRO A 113 4.18 14.97 4.56
C PRO A 113 3.63 14.84 3.14
N ASN A 114 3.66 13.63 2.57
CA ASN A 114 3.16 13.34 1.22
C ASN A 114 1.75 12.74 1.22
N ALA A 115 1.08 12.66 2.38
CA ALA A 115 -0.22 12.04 2.51
C ALA A 115 -1.31 12.83 1.76
N SER A 116 -2.16 12.12 1.03
CA SER A 116 -3.39 12.72 0.51
C SER A 116 -4.37 13.04 1.66
N ILE A 117 -5.27 14.02 1.46
CA ILE A 117 -6.30 14.37 2.45
C ILE A 117 -7.19 13.16 2.74
N ALA A 118 -7.55 12.40 1.70
CA ALA A 118 -8.36 11.19 1.83
C ALA A 118 -7.64 10.12 2.68
N ASP A 119 -6.37 9.86 2.40
CA ASP A 119 -5.60 8.85 3.13
C ASP A 119 -5.43 9.23 4.60
N ALA A 120 -5.08 10.49 4.87
CA ALA A 120 -4.92 11.00 6.23
C ALA A 120 -6.23 10.87 7.02
N ALA A 121 -7.35 11.30 6.44
CA ALA A 121 -8.65 11.23 7.10
C ALA A 121 -9.11 9.79 7.34
N VAL A 122 -8.86 8.87 6.39
CA VAL A 122 -9.17 7.45 6.58
C VAL A 122 -8.29 6.86 7.68
N LEU A 123 -6.98 7.13 7.65
CA LEU A 123 -6.03 6.60 8.63
C LEU A 123 -6.35 7.08 10.06
N GLU A 124 -6.75 8.34 10.23
CA GLU A 124 -7.21 8.89 11.52
C GLU A 124 -8.48 8.21 12.04
N ALA A 125 -9.33 7.70 11.14
CA ALA A 125 -10.60 7.06 11.48
C ALA A 125 -10.52 5.54 11.67
N LEU A 126 -9.42 4.88 11.26
CA LEU A 126 -9.25 3.44 11.42
C LEU A 126 -9.06 3.05 12.89
N ASP A 127 -9.77 2.01 13.34
CA ASP A 127 -9.49 1.35 14.61
C ASP A 127 -8.45 0.25 14.40
N VAL A 128 -7.18 0.60 14.64
CA VAL A 128 -6.02 -0.29 14.48
C VAL A 128 -5.65 -1.06 15.76
N HIS A 129 -6.38 -0.87 16.87
CA HIS A 129 -5.97 -1.35 18.19
C HIS A 129 -5.97 -2.88 18.36
N ARG A 130 -6.43 -3.64 17.36
CA ARG A 130 -6.47 -5.12 17.38
C ARG A 130 -5.73 -5.78 16.22
N ALA A 131 -5.19 -5.02 15.28
CA ALA A 131 -4.49 -5.57 14.13
C ALA A 131 -3.16 -6.18 14.56
N SER A 132 -2.84 -7.37 14.04
CA SER A 132 -1.54 -7.98 14.32
C SER A 132 -0.47 -7.39 13.37
N ALA A 133 0.57 -6.80 13.96
CA ALA A 133 1.78 -6.34 13.25
C ALA A 133 2.79 -7.48 13.02
N ALA A 134 2.53 -8.67 13.56
CA ALA A 134 3.37 -9.85 13.37
C ALA A 134 3.15 -10.46 11.97
N PRO A 135 4.17 -11.16 11.39
CA PRO A 135 4.01 -11.96 10.17
C PRO A 135 2.72 -12.79 10.25
N LEU A 136 1.94 -12.83 9.17
CA LEU A 136 0.81 -13.75 9.11
C LEU A 136 1.35 -15.17 9.29
N GLN A 137 1.03 -15.81 10.42
CA GLN A 137 1.43 -17.20 10.67
C GLN A 137 0.30 -18.12 10.22
N ASP A 138 0.63 -19.15 9.45
CA ASP A 138 -0.25 -20.24 9.02
C ASP A 138 -0.95 -20.97 10.18
#